data_AF-A0A317UXV3-F1
#
_entry.id   AF-A0A317UXV3-F1
#
_cell.length_a   1.000
_cell.length_b   1.000
_cell.length_c   1.000
_cell.angle_alpha   90.00
_cell.angle_beta   90.00
_cell.angle_gamma   90.00
#
_symmetry.space_group_name_H-M   'P 1'
#
loop_
_entity.id
_entity.type
_entity.pdbx_description
1 polymer ?
#
loop_
_entity_poly.entity_id
_entity_poly.type
_entity_poly.pdbx_seq_one_letter_code
_entity_poly.pdbx_strand_id
1 'polypeptide(L)'
;MHGHACEYLIDYLKPGSRVLDIGSGSGYLTHVLANLVVSPSSTSEADGQVIGVDHIPELVELAQTNMRKSKEGSSFLDSGRVKFITADGRLGWKEGAPYDAIHVGAAAHHLHPVLIEQLRAPGRMFIPVDAEDDEASFGLGGGQYIWVVEKREDGSVRKEKVFQVSYVPLTDRPGR
;
A
#
# COMPACT_ATOMS: atom_id res chain seq x y z
N MET A 1 2.89 -9.02 -9.76
CA MET A 1 2.98 -7.98 -8.70
C MET A 1 1.85 -8.09 -7.68
N HIS A 2 0.57 -7.93 -8.07
CA HIS A 2 -0.58 -8.00 -7.14
C HIS A 2 -0.67 -9.30 -6.32
N GLY A 3 -0.51 -10.47 -6.96
CA GLY A 3 -0.53 -11.76 -6.26
C GLY A 3 0.56 -11.87 -5.20
N HIS A 4 1.80 -11.47 -5.51
CA HIS A 4 2.88 -11.42 -4.53
C HIS A 4 2.57 -10.46 -3.39
N ALA A 5 2.10 -9.23 -3.67
CA ALA A 5 1.72 -8.30 -2.62
C ALA A 5 0.69 -8.90 -1.66
N CYS A 6 -0.34 -9.57 -2.19
CA CYS A 6 -1.33 -10.25 -1.36
C CYS A 6 -0.71 -11.39 -0.54
N GLU A 7 0.05 -12.28 -1.17
CA GLU A 7 0.71 -13.41 -0.50
C GLU A 7 1.61 -12.96 0.67
N TYR A 8 2.45 -11.95 0.46
CA TYR A 8 3.34 -11.46 1.52
C TYR A 8 2.60 -10.74 2.65
N LEU A 9 1.42 -10.19 2.38
CA LEU A 9 0.62 -9.45 3.35
C LEU A 9 -0.53 -10.29 3.95
N ILE A 10 -0.81 -11.50 3.46
CA ILE A 10 -2.06 -12.23 3.73
C ILE A 10 -2.35 -12.45 5.22
N ASP A 11 -1.30 -12.65 6.03
CA ASP A 11 -1.43 -12.83 7.48
C ASP A 11 -1.97 -11.59 8.21
N TYR A 12 -1.90 -10.43 7.57
CA TYR A 12 -2.34 -9.11 8.03
C TYR A 12 -3.52 -8.55 7.21
N LEU A 13 -4.04 -9.32 6.24
CA LEU A 13 -5.19 -8.98 5.41
C LEU A 13 -6.41 -9.81 5.84
N LYS A 14 -6.86 -9.59 7.06
CA LYS A 14 -8.01 -10.30 7.66
C LYS A 14 -9.23 -9.38 7.77
N PRO A 15 -10.46 -9.91 7.83
CA PRO A 15 -11.63 -9.12 8.21
C PRO A 15 -11.36 -8.28 9.46
N GLY A 16 -11.62 -6.97 9.42
CA GLY A 16 -11.25 -6.04 10.50
C GLY A 16 -9.95 -5.26 10.27
N SER A 17 -9.10 -5.71 9.36
CA SER A 17 -7.78 -5.11 9.14
C SER A 17 -7.86 -3.76 8.45
N ARG A 18 -6.92 -2.89 8.79
CA ARG A 18 -6.75 -1.59 8.20
C ARG A 18 -5.53 -1.56 7.30
N VAL A 19 -5.74 -1.19 6.04
CA VAL A 19 -4.72 -1.30 4.99
C VAL A 19 -4.51 0.04 4.31
N LEU A 20 -3.24 0.37 4.05
CA LEU A 20 -2.83 1.50 3.22
C LEU A 20 -2.27 0.98 1.90
N ASP A 21 -2.77 1.51 0.78
CA ASP A 21 -2.31 1.19 -0.57
C ASP A 21 -1.76 2.48 -1.23
N ILE A 22 -0.44 2.65 -1.21
CA ILE A 22 0.26 3.81 -1.77
C ILE A 22 0.54 3.59 -3.26
N GLY A 23 0.24 4.60 -4.08
CA GLY A 23 0.29 4.45 -5.53
C GLY A 23 -0.90 3.65 -6.04
N SER A 24 -2.10 3.97 -5.54
CA SER A 24 -3.33 3.19 -5.79
C SER A 24 -3.72 3.12 -7.26
N GLY A 25 -3.29 4.08 -8.10
CA GLY A 25 -3.36 4.00 -9.56
C GLY A 25 -4.77 3.74 -10.08
N SER A 26 -4.98 2.58 -10.69
CA SER A 26 -6.29 2.19 -11.22
C SER A 26 -7.33 1.82 -10.16
N GLY A 27 -6.92 1.69 -8.90
CA GLY A 27 -7.73 1.20 -7.78
C GLY A 27 -7.88 -0.32 -7.72
N TYR A 28 -7.24 -1.07 -8.62
CA TYR A 28 -7.39 -2.52 -8.70
C TYR A 28 -6.96 -3.22 -7.42
N LEU A 29 -5.73 -2.99 -6.95
CA LEU A 29 -5.24 -3.66 -5.75
C LEU A 29 -5.99 -3.18 -4.51
N THR A 30 -6.30 -1.88 -4.41
CA THR A 30 -7.16 -1.34 -3.35
C THR A 30 -8.48 -2.10 -3.25
N HIS A 31 -9.11 -2.41 -4.40
CA HIS A 31 -10.35 -3.19 -4.44
C HIS A 31 -10.13 -4.65 -4.03
N VAL A 32 -9.04 -5.30 -4.46
CA VAL A 32 -8.68 -6.65 -4.02
C VAL A 32 -8.49 -6.69 -2.50
N LEU A 33 -7.72 -5.76 -1.95
CA LEU A 33 -7.48 -5.64 -0.51
C LEU A 33 -8.80 -5.42 0.24
N ALA A 34 -9.69 -4.60 -0.28
CA ALA A 34 -11.00 -4.35 0.33
C ALA A 34 -11.83 -5.63 0.45
N ASN A 35 -11.84 -6.47 -0.59
CA ASN A 35 -12.55 -7.76 -0.56
C ASN A 35 -11.96 -8.75 0.47
N LEU A 36 -10.69 -8.60 0.85
CA LEU A 36 -10.05 -9.46 1.86
C LEU A 36 -10.33 -8.98 3.29
N VAL A 37 -10.38 -7.66 3.50
CA VAL A 37 -10.42 -7.08 4.85
C VAL A 37 -11.78 -6.55 5.27
N VAL A 38 -12.72 -6.33 4.35
CA VAL A 38 -14.08 -5.88 4.66
C VAL A 38 -15.01 -7.07 4.82
N SER A 39 -15.57 -7.24 6.01
CA SER A 39 -16.59 -8.28 6.26
C SER A 39 -17.88 -8.02 5.46
N PRO A 40 -18.44 -9.04 4.77
CA PRO A 40 -19.71 -8.90 4.03
C PRO A 40 -20.93 -8.70 4.94
N SER A 41 -20.83 -9.05 6.23
CA SER A 41 -21.97 -9.19 7.13
C SER A 41 -22.14 -8.06 8.15
N SER A 42 -21.30 -7.02 8.08
CA SER A 42 -21.27 -5.98 9.11
C SER A 42 -21.44 -4.58 8.56
N THR A 43 -22.14 -3.78 9.35
CA THR A 43 -22.38 -2.35 9.13
C THR A 43 -21.47 -1.47 10.00
N SER A 44 -20.50 -2.05 10.72
CA SER A 44 -19.61 -1.32 11.64
C SER A 44 -18.27 -0.93 10.98
N GLU A 45 -17.74 0.24 11.34
CA GLU A 45 -16.38 0.67 11.01
C GLU A 45 -15.30 -0.28 11.55
N ALA A 46 -15.61 -1.08 12.57
CA ALA A 46 -14.72 -2.09 13.15
C ALA A 46 -14.33 -3.22 12.18
N ASP A 47 -15.00 -3.31 11.03
CA ASP A 47 -14.89 -4.49 10.17
C ASP A 47 -13.78 -4.43 9.11
N GLY A 48 -12.89 -3.44 9.16
CA GLY A 48 -11.76 -3.28 8.21
C GLY A 48 -11.87 -2.12 7.20
N GLN A 49 -10.76 -1.53 6.79
CA GLN A 49 -10.78 -0.36 5.90
C GLN A 49 -9.55 -0.35 5.01
N VAL A 50 -9.72 0.09 3.76
CA VAL A 50 -8.60 0.29 2.84
C VAL A 50 -8.55 1.75 2.40
N ILE A 51 -7.37 2.36 2.53
CA ILE A 51 -7.12 3.72 2.07
C ILE A 51 -6.15 3.62 0.89
N GLY A 52 -6.61 3.98 -0.29
CA GLY A 52 -5.78 4.16 -1.48
C GLY A 52 -5.27 5.61 -1.55
N VAL A 53 -3.96 5.79 -1.70
CA VAL A 53 -3.35 7.12 -1.89
C VAL A 53 -2.72 7.19 -3.27
N ASP A 54 -2.97 8.27 -4.00
CA ASP A 54 -2.26 8.58 -5.23
C ASP A 54 -2.02 10.10 -5.33
N HIS A 55 -0.87 10.52 -5.86
CA HIS A 55 -0.55 11.94 -5.99
C HIS A 55 -1.14 12.57 -7.27
N ILE A 56 -1.71 11.78 -8.18
CA ILE A 56 -2.36 12.25 -9.42
C ILE A 56 -3.89 12.21 -9.21
N PRO A 57 -4.58 13.37 -9.10
CA PRO A 57 -6.03 13.43 -8.90
C PRO A 57 -6.82 12.68 -9.97
N GLU A 58 -6.37 12.72 -11.22
CA GLU A 58 -7.00 12.05 -12.34
C GLU A 58 -6.97 10.51 -12.18
N LEU A 59 -5.93 9.95 -11.52
CA LEU A 59 -5.89 8.53 -11.16
C LEU A 59 -6.79 8.22 -9.96
N VAL A 60 -6.88 9.12 -8.98
CA VAL A 60 -7.83 8.99 -7.86
C VAL A 60 -9.28 8.95 -8.38
N GLU A 61 -9.64 9.83 -9.32
CA GLU A 61 -10.95 9.84 -9.97
C GLU A 61 -11.19 8.57 -10.79
N LEU A 62 -10.17 8.10 -11.52
CA LEU A 62 -10.23 6.83 -12.26
C LEU A 62 -10.46 5.64 -11.33
N ALA A 63 -9.75 5.57 -10.19
CA ALA A 63 -9.88 4.51 -9.21
C ALA A 63 -11.28 4.46 -8.59
N GLN A 64 -11.83 5.61 -8.21
CA GLN A 64 -13.22 5.73 -7.74
C GLN A 64 -14.21 5.27 -8.82
N THR A 65 -14.01 5.72 -10.06
CA THR A 65 -14.86 5.35 -11.20
C THR A 65 -14.82 3.84 -11.46
N ASN A 66 -13.63 3.24 -11.41
CA ASN A 66 -13.45 1.80 -11.60
C ASN A 66 -14.13 1.00 -10.49
N MET A 67 -13.98 1.40 -9.23
CA MET A 67 -14.60 0.72 -8.10
C MET A 67 -16.13 0.77 -8.15
N ARG A 68 -16.72 1.89 -8.59
CA ARG A 68 -18.18 2.04 -8.79
C ARG A 68 -18.78 1.15 -9.89
N LYS A 69 -17.98 0.49 -10.72
CA LYS A 69 -18.49 -0.43 -11.76
C LYS A 69 -19.16 -1.69 -11.20
N SER A 70 -18.96 -1.99 -9.92
CA SER A 70 -19.59 -3.12 -9.21
C SER A 70 -20.50 -2.63 -8.09
N LYS A 71 -21.49 -3.44 -7.70
CA LYS A 71 -22.39 -3.10 -6.58
C LYS A 71 -21.62 -3.10 -5.26
N GLU A 72 -20.76 -4.09 -5.08
CA GLU A 72 -19.92 -4.28 -3.91
C GLU A 72 -18.92 -3.11 -3.77
N GLY A 73 -18.20 -2.78 -4.85
CA GLY A 73 -17.27 -1.64 -4.85
C GLY A 73 -17.97 -0.30 -4.62
N SER A 74 -19.17 -0.09 -5.19
CA SER A 74 -19.98 1.10 -4.87
C SER A 74 -20.32 1.16 -3.39
N SER A 75 -20.75 0.04 -2.81
CA SER A 75 -21.04 -0.06 -1.37
C SER A 75 -19.81 0.22 -0.51
N PHE A 76 -18.61 -0.24 -0.89
CA PHE A 76 -17.37 0.07 -0.16
C PHE A 76 -17.06 1.56 -0.12
N LEU A 77 -17.28 2.29 -1.22
CA LEU A 77 -17.07 3.74 -1.28
C LEU A 77 -18.13 4.48 -0.45
N ASP A 78 -19.41 4.14 -0.64
CA ASP A 78 -20.52 4.84 0.02
C ASP A 78 -20.50 4.66 1.54
N SER A 79 -20.02 3.50 2.01
CA SER A 79 -19.83 3.22 3.44
C SER A 79 -18.51 3.75 4.01
N GLY A 80 -17.63 4.34 3.19
CA GLY A 80 -16.32 4.85 3.63
C GLY A 80 -15.30 3.76 3.98
N ARG A 81 -15.58 2.50 3.65
CA ARG A 81 -14.74 1.32 3.90
C ARG A 81 -13.57 1.25 2.92
N VAL A 82 -13.74 1.87 1.75
CA VAL A 82 -12.64 2.29 0.89
C VAL A 82 -12.66 3.81 0.76
N LYS A 83 -11.48 4.42 0.86
CA LYS A 83 -11.27 5.84 0.54
C LYS A 83 -10.11 5.96 -0.43
N PHE A 84 -10.28 6.76 -1.48
CA PHE A 84 -9.19 7.16 -2.37
C PHE A 84 -8.84 8.61 -2.10
N ILE A 85 -7.58 8.89 -1.80
CA ILE A 85 -7.10 10.18 -1.33
C ILE A 85 -6.02 10.70 -2.29
N THR A 86 -6.18 11.94 -2.73
CA THR A 86 -5.14 12.64 -3.48
C THR A 86 -4.11 13.23 -2.51
N ALA A 87 -2.96 12.56 -2.37
CA ALA A 87 -1.89 12.99 -1.45
C ALA A 87 -0.52 12.42 -1.85
N ASP A 88 0.54 12.94 -1.23
CA ASP A 88 1.87 12.38 -1.36
C ASP A 88 1.99 11.09 -0.54
N GLY A 89 2.03 9.95 -1.23
CA GLY A 89 2.14 8.63 -0.62
C GLY A 89 3.43 8.40 0.19
N ARG A 90 4.49 9.18 -0.03
CA ARG A 90 5.75 9.11 0.76
C ARG A 90 5.53 9.50 2.22
N LEU A 91 4.48 10.29 2.49
CA LEU A 91 4.07 10.71 3.82
C LEU A 91 3.03 9.76 4.46
N GLY A 92 2.62 8.71 3.75
CA GLY A 92 1.52 7.85 4.17
C GLY A 92 0.20 8.61 4.28
N TRP A 93 -0.65 8.20 5.23
CA TRP A 93 -1.89 8.89 5.55
C TRP A 93 -2.20 8.77 7.04
N LYS A 94 -1.73 9.75 7.81
CA LYS A 94 -1.70 9.69 9.28
C LYS A 94 -3.09 9.60 9.91
N GLU A 95 -4.09 10.21 9.29
CA GLU A 95 -5.49 10.23 9.74
C GLU A 95 -6.11 8.83 9.71
N GLY A 96 -5.58 7.94 8.89
CA GLY A 96 -6.00 6.54 8.84
C GLY A 96 -5.16 5.61 9.72
N ALA A 97 -3.97 6.01 10.16
CA ALA A 97 -3.06 5.15 10.91
C ALA A 97 -3.63 4.76 12.31
N PRO A 98 -3.17 3.64 12.91
CA PRO A 98 -2.16 2.70 12.42
C PRO A 98 -2.73 1.60 11.51
N TYR A 99 -1.89 1.14 10.58
CA TYR A 99 -2.23 0.13 9.56
C TYR A 99 -1.68 -1.25 9.91
N ASP A 100 -2.50 -2.28 9.77
CA ASP A 100 -2.09 -3.68 9.89
C ASP A 100 -1.20 -4.10 8.71
N ALA A 101 -1.53 -3.59 7.51
CA ALA A 101 -0.76 -3.80 6.30
C ALA A 101 -0.55 -2.50 5.51
N ILE A 102 0.64 -2.33 4.94
CA ILE A 102 0.94 -1.26 3.99
C ILE A 102 1.49 -1.87 2.70
N HIS A 103 0.87 -1.54 1.58
CA HIS A 103 1.39 -1.83 0.25
C HIS A 103 1.88 -0.54 -0.41
N VAL A 104 3.02 -0.61 -1.09
CA VAL A 104 3.53 0.47 -1.93
C VAL A 104 3.68 -0.03 -3.37
N GLY A 105 2.90 0.55 -4.27
CA GLY A 105 2.81 0.19 -5.69
C GLY A 105 3.78 0.93 -6.60
N ALA A 106 4.80 1.60 -6.05
CA ALA A 106 5.80 2.35 -6.78
C ALA A 106 7.17 2.28 -6.06
N ALA A 107 8.26 2.19 -6.82
CA ALA A 107 9.62 2.03 -6.29
C ALA A 107 10.08 3.28 -5.55
N ALA A 108 10.33 3.15 -4.25
CA ALA A 108 10.90 4.20 -3.45
C ALA A 108 12.43 4.25 -3.59
N HIS A 109 13.01 5.44 -3.55
CA HIS A 109 14.47 5.57 -3.45
C HIS A 109 15.03 4.98 -2.15
N HIS A 110 14.28 5.07 -1.05
CA HIS A 110 14.64 4.51 0.24
C HIS A 110 13.39 4.13 1.04
N LEU A 111 13.58 3.36 2.13
CA LEU A 111 12.49 3.07 3.08
C LEU A 111 12.14 4.33 3.87
N HIS A 112 10.93 4.84 3.70
CA HIS A 112 10.43 6.03 4.37
C HIS A 112 10.11 5.73 5.86
N PRO A 113 10.80 6.35 6.85
CA PRO A 113 10.54 6.08 8.26
C PRO A 113 9.09 6.33 8.68
N VAL A 114 8.46 7.36 8.11
CA VAL A 114 7.04 7.71 8.34
C VAL A 114 6.09 6.54 8.04
N LEU A 115 6.37 5.71 7.03
CA LEU A 115 5.54 4.55 6.72
C LEU A 115 5.69 3.44 7.78
N ILE A 116 6.90 3.26 8.33
CA ILE A 116 7.17 2.31 9.42
C ILE A 116 6.51 2.78 10.74
N GLU A 117 6.48 4.09 10.97
CA GLU A 117 5.79 4.70 12.11
C GLU A 117 4.28 4.45 12.06
N GLN A 118 3.67 4.58 10.88
CA GLN A 118 2.23 4.34 10.67
C GLN A 118 1.85 2.85 10.64
N LEU A 119 2.83 1.94 10.60
CA LEU A 119 2.60 0.50 10.69
C LEU A 119 2.28 0.10 12.13
N ARG A 120 1.23 -0.71 12.33
CA ARG A 120 0.84 -1.28 13.61
C ARG A 120 1.89 -2.29 14.10
N ALA A 121 1.97 -2.47 15.41
CA ALA A 121 2.65 -3.59 16.05
C ALA A 121 1.57 -4.58 16.56
N PRO A 122 1.45 -5.81 16.01
CA PRO A 122 2.17 -6.32 14.85
C PRO A 122 1.60 -5.78 13.52
N GLY A 123 2.43 -5.73 12.48
CA GLY A 123 2.05 -5.25 11.14
C GLY A 123 3.12 -5.52 10.08
N ARG A 124 2.75 -5.48 8.79
CA ARG A 124 3.69 -5.74 7.69
C ARG A 124 3.53 -4.78 6.51
N MET A 125 4.67 -4.38 5.93
CA MET A 125 4.73 -3.55 4.73
C MET A 125 5.43 -4.31 3.59
N PHE A 126 4.89 -4.16 2.38
CA PHE A 126 5.45 -4.62 1.12
C PHE A 126 5.80 -3.40 0.26
N ILE A 127 7.08 -3.20 -0.04
CA ILE A 127 7.55 -2.00 -0.74
C ILE A 127 8.71 -2.32 -1.71
N PRO A 128 8.62 -1.95 -2.99
CA PRO A 128 9.77 -1.91 -3.89
C PRO A 128 10.69 -0.75 -3.52
N VAL A 129 11.99 -1.02 -3.40
CA VAL A 129 13.03 -0.01 -3.14
C VAL A 129 14.15 -0.18 -4.17
N ASP A 130 14.63 0.93 -4.71
CA ASP A 130 15.83 0.93 -5.55
C ASP A 130 17.01 0.39 -4.74
N ALA A 131 17.84 -0.47 -5.33
CA ALA A 131 19.15 -0.74 -4.76
C ALA A 131 19.94 0.57 -4.82
N GLU A 132 20.32 1.12 -3.66
CA GLU A 132 21.36 2.14 -3.60
C GLU A 132 22.59 1.61 -4.33
N ASP A 133 23.41 2.52 -4.87
CA ASP A 133 24.68 2.22 -5.54
C ASP A 133 25.53 1.29 -4.67
N ASP A 134 25.35 -0.02 -4.83
CA ASP A 134 26.31 -1.00 -4.37
C ASP A 134 27.58 -0.61 -5.13
N GLU A 135 28.55 -0.04 -4.44
CA GLU A 135 29.89 0.32 -4.95
C GLU A 135 30.59 -0.87 -5.65
N ALA A 136 30.04 -2.08 -5.53
CA ALA A 136 30.44 -3.30 -6.23
C ALA A 136 29.80 -3.48 -7.63
N SER A 137 28.80 -2.68 -8.00
CA SER A 137 28.15 -2.72 -9.31
C SER A 137 28.98 -1.90 -10.31
N PHE A 138 30.06 -2.51 -10.79
CA PHE A 138 30.82 -2.04 -11.94
C PHE A 138 29.93 -1.96 -13.19
N GLY A 139 29.24 -0.83 -13.38
CA GLY A 139 28.71 -0.39 -14.67
C GLY A 139 27.52 -1.15 -15.27
N LEU A 140 26.87 -2.05 -14.52
CA LEU A 140 25.58 -2.65 -14.90
C LEU A 140 24.55 -2.22 -13.87
N GLY A 141 23.66 -1.30 -14.27
CA GLY A 141 22.85 -0.45 -13.41
C GLY A 141 22.06 -1.15 -12.29
N GLY A 142 21.87 -0.41 -11.19
CA GLY A 142 21.09 -0.82 -10.02
C GLY A 142 19.69 -1.33 -10.36
N GLY A 143 19.22 -2.31 -9.61
CA GLY A 143 17.89 -2.90 -9.75
C GLY A 143 16.98 -2.57 -8.57
N GLN A 144 15.67 -2.71 -8.75
CA GLN A 144 14.70 -2.51 -7.68
C GLN A 144 14.40 -3.86 -7.02
N TYR A 145 14.24 -3.89 -5.70
CA TYR A 145 13.93 -5.11 -4.97
C TYR A 145 12.71 -4.89 -4.07
N ILE A 146 11.90 -5.93 -3.91
CA ILE A 146 10.91 -5.95 -2.84
C ILE A 146 11.62 -6.06 -1.51
N TRP A 147 11.26 -5.14 -0.61
CA TRP A 147 11.53 -5.23 0.80
C TRP A 147 10.23 -5.52 1.54
N VAL A 148 10.29 -6.52 2.42
CA VAL A 148 9.24 -6.79 3.41
C VAL A 148 9.71 -6.23 4.74
N VAL A 149 8.92 -5.33 5.30
CA VAL A 149 9.19 -4.73 6.61
C VAL A 149 8.13 -5.21 7.58
N GLU A 150 8.54 -5.90 8.62
CA GLU A 150 7.66 -6.41 9.68
C GLU A 150 7.93 -5.65 10.97
N LYS A 151 6.87 -5.12 11.56
CA LYS A 151 6.90 -4.56 12.91
C LYS A 151 6.28 -5.58 13.84
N ARG A 152 7.06 -6.08 14.78
CA ARG A 152 6.64 -7.09 15.75
C ARG A 152 5.84 -6.47 16.87
N GLU A 153 5.19 -7.31 17.66
CA GLU A 153 4.38 -6.90 18.82
C GLU A 153 5.18 -6.10 19.86
N ASP A 154 6.47 -6.40 20.03
CA ASP A 154 7.40 -5.65 20.90
C ASP A 154 7.86 -4.31 20.31
N GLY A 155 7.37 -3.95 19.12
CA GLY A 155 7.73 -2.73 18.39
C GLY A 155 9.02 -2.83 17.59
N SER A 156 9.78 -3.93 17.67
CA SER A 156 10.99 -4.13 16.89
C SER A 156 10.68 -4.29 15.39
N VAL A 157 11.56 -3.77 14.54
CA VAL A 157 11.38 -3.74 13.09
C VAL A 157 12.39 -4.67 12.41
N ARG A 158 11.90 -5.64 11.65
CA ARG A 158 12.70 -6.52 10.79
C ARG A 158 12.49 -6.12 9.32
N LYS A 159 13.57 -6.05 8.55
CA LYS A 159 13.57 -5.72 7.12
C LYS A 159 14.22 -6.86 6.35
N GLU A 160 13.55 -7.34 5.31
CA GLU A 160 14.01 -8.45 4.48
C GLU A 160 13.94 -8.08 3.00
N LYS A 161 15.07 -8.15 2.29
CA LYS A 161 15.15 -8.00 0.84
C LYS A 161 14.83 -9.35 0.20
N VAL A 162 13.85 -9.39 -0.70
CA VAL A 162 13.24 -10.66 -1.14
C VAL A 162 13.60 -11.02 -2.59
N PHE A 163 13.11 -10.28 -3.58
CA PHE A 163 13.36 -10.55 -5.00
C PHE A 163 13.38 -9.27 -5.84
N GLN A 164 14.05 -9.34 -7.00
CA GLN A 164 14.18 -8.22 -7.93
C GLN A 164 12.88 -7.97 -8.69
N VAL A 165 12.56 -6.71 -8.96
CA VAL A 165 11.32 -6.25 -9.60
C VAL A 165 11.56 -5.04 -10.49
N SER A 166 10.52 -4.63 -11.20
CA SER A 166 10.46 -3.38 -11.96
C SER A 166 9.11 -2.70 -11.69
N TYR A 167 9.15 -1.54 -11.07
CA TYR A 167 8.02 -0.68 -10.72
C TYR A 167 8.24 0.73 -11.27
N VAL A 168 7.14 1.46 -11.46
CA VAL A 168 7.23 2.91 -11.71
C VAL A 168 7.80 3.63 -10.47
N PRO A 169 8.52 4.75 -10.62
CA PRO A 169 9.11 5.45 -9.47
C PRO A 169 8.05 6.08 -8.54
N LEU A 170 8.27 5.98 -7.23
CA LEU A 170 7.56 6.76 -6.20
C LEU A 170 8.22 8.13 -6.09
N THR A 171 7.69 9.11 -6.80
CA THR A 171 8.36 10.40 -7.04
C THR A 171 7.43 11.59 -6.82
N ASP A 172 7.96 12.80 -7.04
CA ASP A 172 7.18 14.02 -7.03
C ASP A 172 6.07 13.95 -8.09
N ARG A 173 4.95 14.60 -7.77
CA ARG A 173 3.87 14.75 -8.74
C ARG A 173 4.40 15.49 -9.98
N PRO A 174 4.12 15.03 -11.20
CA PRO A 174 4.50 15.75 -12.41
C PRO A 174 4.00 17.19 -12.38
N GLY A 175 4.87 18.14 -12.71
CA GLY A 175 4.46 19.52 -12.97
C GLY A 175 3.46 19.59 -14.12
N ARG A 176 2.46 20.46 -14.02
CA ARG A 176 1.53 20.76 -15.11
C ARG A 176 2.15 21.74 -16.09
#